data_AF-A0A9J7BS01-F1
#
_entry.id   AF-A0A9J7BS01-F1
#
_cell.length_a   1.000
_cell.length_b   1.000
_cell.length_c   1.000
_cell.angle_alpha   90.00
_cell.angle_beta   90.00
_cell.angle_gamma   90.00
#
_symmetry.space_group_name_H-M   'P 1'
#
loop_
_entity.id
_entity.type
_entity.pdbx_description
1 polymer ?
#
loop_
_entity_poly.entity_id
_entity_poly.type
_entity_poly.pdbx_seq_one_letter_code
_entity_poly.pdbx_strand_id
1 'polypeptide(L)'
;MKTWKKILIPTVITLLIGGIYLAFVFHQRSQQGVQHNQPEQQLTADQIAVDRQEFPQHFNDVKDLEGKPVWMRNGYSMPYYPYASGKVEWMKPAGLIPPAQRLDIKKAIKAVAPASVRNNISHGSQQALVVFTLPNEKTQYATPVGVLEGQEEQYFDDLLFFYDDPHTIYAHWPKDVWAAIDAHQVKPGFSELQTRMAIGSKAQYDGQTEGERTADYDVNGKHIKVTFSHDKATKIEGQ
;
A
#
# COMPACT_ATOMS: atom_id res chain seq x y z
N MET A 1 -65.25 36.01 10.25
CA MET A 1 -63.89 36.10 10.84
C MET A 1 -63.07 37.12 10.04
N LYS A 2 -62.58 38.19 10.69
CA LYS A 2 -61.80 39.27 10.04
C LYS A 2 -60.56 38.69 9.33
N THR A 3 -60.33 39.09 8.08
CA THR A 3 -59.29 38.59 7.15
C THR A 3 -57.88 38.56 7.76
N TRP A 4 -57.55 39.51 8.65
CA TRP A 4 -56.29 39.51 9.42
C TRP A 4 -56.10 38.23 10.24
N LYS A 5 -57.15 37.74 10.92
CA LYS A 5 -57.07 36.53 11.75
C LYS A 5 -56.81 35.27 10.91
N LYS A 6 -57.21 35.25 9.63
CA LYS A 6 -56.97 34.11 8.73
C LYS A 6 -55.52 34.02 8.26
N ILE A 7 -54.78 35.14 8.24
CA ILE A 7 -53.37 35.20 7.86
C ILE A 7 -52.47 35.03 9.09
N LEU A 8 -52.85 35.61 10.23
CA LEU A 8 -52.02 35.58 11.43
C LEU A 8 -51.87 34.18 12.04
N ILE A 9 -52.93 33.37 11.99
CA ILE A 9 -52.93 32.01 12.53
C ILE A 9 -51.91 31.08 11.82
N PRO A 10 -51.88 30.95 10.49
CA PRO A 10 -50.88 30.12 9.83
C PRO A 10 -49.46 30.65 10.02
N THR A 11 -49.24 31.98 10.05
CA THR A 11 -47.91 32.55 10.30
C THR A 11 -47.38 32.19 11.69
N VAL A 12 -48.21 32.25 12.72
CA VAL A 12 -47.82 31.87 14.10
C VAL A 12 -47.51 30.38 14.18
N ILE A 13 -48.28 29.53 13.49
CA ILE A 13 -48.02 28.08 13.44
C ILE A 13 -46.68 27.78 12.75
N THR A 14 -46.39 28.43 11.62
CA THR A 14 -45.11 28.24 10.92
C THR A 14 -43.92 28.69 11.77
N LEU A 15 -44.03 29.82 12.47
CA LEU A 15 -42.97 30.30 13.37
C LEU A 15 -42.76 29.36 14.57
N LEU A 16 -43.83 28.79 15.12
CA LEU A 16 -43.74 27.78 16.19
C LEU A 16 -43.03 26.52 15.71
N ILE A 17 -43.39 25.98 14.56
CA ILE A 17 -42.76 24.77 14.00
C ILE A 17 -41.29 25.05 13.68
N GLY A 18 -40.98 26.18 13.05
CA GLY A 18 -39.60 26.58 12.73
C GLY A 18 -38.75 26.79 13.99
N GLY A 19 -39.32 27.40 15.03
CA GLY A 19 -38.65 27.62 16.31
C GLY A 19 -38.34 26.31 17.04
N ILE A 20 -39.29 25.36 17.08
CA ILE A 20 -39.07 24.03 17.67
C ILE A 20 -37.99 23.27 16.90
N TYR A 21 -38.02 23.31 15.56
CA TYR A 21 -37.01 22.65 14.74
C TYR A 21 -35.61 23.23 14.97
N LEU A 22 -35.49 24.56 15.01
CA LEU A 22 -34.21 25.22 15.29
C LEU A 22 -33.70 24.91 16.70
N ALA A 23 -34.59 24.88 17.70
CA ALA A 23 -34.22 24.49 19.07
C ALA A 23 -33.76 23.03 19.14
N PHE A 24 -34.44 22.12 18.43
CA PHE A 24 -34.06 20.71 18.35
C PHE A 24 -32.69 20.53 17.66
N VAL A 25 -32.48 21.17 16.51
CA VAL A 25 -31.20 21.13 15.78
C VAL A 25 -30.08 21.76 16.60
N PHE A 26 -30.34 22.87 17.28
CA PHE A 26 -29.35 23.51 18.15
C PHE A 26 -29.02 22.62 19.34
N HIS A 27 -30.01 21.96 19.95
CA HIS A 27 -29.75 21.03 21.04
C HIS A 27 -28.92 19.82 20.56
N GLN A 28 -29.27 19.25 19.40
CA GLN A 28 -28.53 18.15 18.80
C GLN A 28 -27.08 18.55 18.45
N ARG A 29 -26.87 19.76 17.91
CA ARG A 29 -25.53 20.30 17.64
C ARG A 29 -24.77 20.69 18.90
N SER A 30 -25.44 21.15 19.96
CA SER A 30 -24.81 21.44 21.25
C SER A 30 -24.28 20.19 21.93
N GLN A 31 -24.90 19.02 21.68
CA GLN A 31 -24.38 17.73 22.12
C GLN A 31 -23.24 17.22 21.22
N GLN A 32 -23.23 17.57 19.93
CA GLN A 32 -22.15 17.25 18.98
C GLN A 32 -20.91 18.15 19.11
N GLY A 33 -21.04 19.33 19.75
CA GLY A 33 -19.96 20.28 19.99
C GLY A 33 -19.05 19.90 21.16
N VAL A 34 -19.41 18.89 21.95
CA VAL A 34 -18.47 18.24 22.85
C VAL A 34 -17.66 17.30 21.97
N GLN A 35 -16.53 17.79 21.44
CA GLN A 35 -15.44 16.89 21.10
C GLN A 35 -15.27 16.01 22.34
N HIS A 36 -15.66 14.73 22.24
CA HIS A 36 -15.09 13.75 23.14
C HIS A 36 -13.61 14.01 23.03
N ASN A 37 -12.96 14.33 24.16
CA ASN A 37 -11.53 14.18 24.30
C ASN A 37 -11.27 12.71 23.96
N GLN A 38 -11.13 12.40 22.68
CA GLN A 38 -10.52 11.17 22.25
C GLN A 38 -9.15 11.25 22.92
N PRO A 39 -8.80 10.28 23.79
CA PRO A 39 -7.46 10.26 24.35
C PRO A 39 -6.50 10.42 23.18
N GLU A 40 -5.57 11.38 23.26
CA GLU A 40 -4.57 11.59 22.23
C GLU A 40 -4.01 10.23 21.87
N GLN A 41 -4.37 9.74 20.68
CA GLN A 41 -3.93 8.43 20.24
C GLN A 41 -2.43 8.54 20.09
N GLN A 42 -1.68 7.93 21.01
CA GLN A 42 -0.23 7.92 20.94
C GLN A 42 0.16 7.20 19.66
N LEU A 43 0.59 7.98 18.67
CA LEU A 43 1.07 7.44 17.41
C LEU A 43 2.32 6.63 17.70
N THR A 44 2.36 5.40 17.19
CA THR A 44 3.54 4.55 17.32
C THR A 44 4.66 5.07 16.43
N ALA A 45 5.91 4.69 16.71
CA ALA A 45 7.05 5.03 15.85
C ALA A 45 6.84 4.54 14.41
N ASP A 46 6.15 3.40 14.22
CA ASP A 46 5.78 2.86 12.91
C ASP A 46 4.81 3.79 12.16
N GLN A 47 3.87 4.44 12.87
CA GLN A 47 2.86 5.30 12.27
C GLN A 47 3.38 6.68 11.86
N ILE A 48 4.47 7.13 12.49
CA ILE A 48 5.12 8.40 12.15
C ILE A 48 6.34 8.22 11.24
N ALA A 49 6.68 6.98 10.87
CA ALA A 49 7.71 6.71 9.89
C ALA A 49 7.27 7.28 8.53
N VAL A 50 8.08 8.17 7.97
CA VAL A 50 7.80 8.81 6.68
C VAL A 50 8.66 8.16 5.62
N ASP A 51 8.04 7.47 4.68
CA ASP A 51 8.68 7.00 3.47
C ASP A 51 8.53 8.04 2.35
N ARG A 52 9.59 8.22 1.54
CA ARG A 52 9.54 9.09 0.37
C ARG A 52 8.55 8.53 -0.65
N GLN A 53 7.88 9.44 -1.37
CA GLN A 53 6.95 9.15 -2.47
C GLN A 53 7.37 10.04 -3.65
N GLU A 54 7.34 9.51 -4.87
CA GLU A 54 7.79 10.23 -6.07
C GLU A 54 6.64 10.57 -7.03
N PHE A 55 5.50 9.90 -6.93
CA PHE A 55 4.27 10.14 -7.72
C PHE A 55 4.49 10.29 -9.23
N PRO A 56 5.16 9.33 -9.90
CA PRO A 56 5.45 9.42 -11.34
C PRO A 56 4.17 9.60 -12.16
N GLN A 57 4.15 10.63 -13.00
CA GLN A 57 3.03 10.97 -13.91
C GLN A 57 3.35 10.58 -15.35
N HIS A 58 4.64 10.59 -15.69
CA HIS A 58 5.14 10.33 -17.02
C HIS A 58 6.30 9.34 -16.99
N PHE A 59 6.55 8.69 -18.13
CA PHE A 59 7.64 7.73 -18.24
C PHE A 59 9.01 8.33 -17.89
N ASN A 60 9.19 9.62 -18.14
CA ASN A 60 10.43 10.31 -17.78
C ASN A 60 10.66 10.35 -16.26
N ASP A 61 9.60 10.38 -15.46
CA ASP A 61 9.72 10.36 -13.99
C ASP A 61 10.21 8.98 -13.52
N VAL A 62 9.78 7.90 -14.17
CA VAL A 62 10.32 6.55 -13.92
C VAL A 62 11.80 6.46 -14.27
N LYS A 63 12.26 7.22 -15.29
CA LYS A 63 13.68 7.30 -15.63
C LYS A 63 14.51 8.02 -14.57
N ASP A 64 13.91 8.78 -13.67
CA ASP A 64 14.66 9.37 -12.57
C ASP A 64 15.14 8.33 -11.55
N LEU A 65 14.64 7.09 -11.63
CA LEU A 65 15.14 5.94 -10.87
C LEU A 65 16.46 5.38 -11.43
N GLU A 66 16.86 5.74 -12.66
CA GLU A 66 18.06 5.20 -13.28
C GLU A 66 19.32 5.50 -12.44
N GLY A 67 20.05 4.45 -12.07
CA GLY A 67 21.25 4.57 -11.24
C GLY A 67 20.98 4.68 -9.73
N LYS A 68 19.71 4.70 -9.30
CA LYS A 68 19.32 4.72 -7.89
C LYS A 68 18.93 3.30 -7.41
N PRO A 69 19.25 2.94 -6.16
CA PRO A 69 18.68 1.76 -5.54
C PRO A 69 17.24 2.02 -5.13
N VAL A 70 16.41 0.99 -5.21
CA VAL A 70 15.07 0.93 -4.61
C VAL A 70 14.91 -0.40 -3.88
N TRP A 71 13.93 -0.50 -2.98
CA TRP A 71 13.63 -1.73 -2.24
C TRP A 71 12.20 -2.13 -2.48
N MET A 72 11.96 -3.42 -2.70
CA MET A 72 10.60 -3.92 -2.93
C MET A 72 9.73 -3.76 -1.68
N ARG A 73 8.70 -2.91 -1.77
CA ARG A 73 7.70 -2.69 -0.73
C ARG A 73 6.64 -3.78 -0.75
N ASN A 74 6.04 -4.01 -1.92
CA ASN A 74 5.00 -5.00 -2.09
C ASN A 74 5.61 -6.35 -2.51
N GLY A 75 6.30 -7.00 -1.58
CA GLY A 75 6.99 -8.25 -1.85
C GLY A 75 6.07 -9.37 -2.34
N TYR A 76 6.64 -10.23 -3.19
CA TYR A 76 6.00 -11.31 -3.92
C TYR A 76 4.81 -10.90 -4.80
N SER A 77 4.59 -9.60 -5.01
CA SER A 77 3.53 -9.12 -5.90
C SER A 77 3.96 -9.06 -7.36
N MET A 78 5.24 -8.78 -7.65
CA MET A 78 5.68 -8.57 -9.02
C MET A 78 6.62 -9.68 -9.51
N PRO A 79 6.34 -10.28 -10.68
CA PRO A 79 7.31 -11.14 -11.34
C PRO A 79 8.43 -10.30 -11.93
N TYR A 80 9.60 -10.93 -12.05
CA TYR A 80 10.70 -10.38 -12.82
C TYR A 80 11.19 -11.39 -13.85
N TYR A 81 11.71 -10.87 -14.94
CA TYR A 81 12.09 -11.63 -16.13
C TYR A 81 13.56 -11.36 -16.45
N PRO A 82 14.30 -12.33 -17.01
CA PRO A 82 15.63 -12.06 -17.52
C PRO A 82 15.61 -10.92 -18.55
N TYR A 83 16.62 -10.06 -18.49
CA TYR A 83 16.83 -9.00 -19.47
C TYR A 83 18.20 -9.18 -20.12
N ALA A 84 18.20 -9.63 -21.37
CA ALA A 84 19.41 -9.94 -22.12
C ALA A 84 19.32 -9.37 -23.54
N SER A 85 20.48 -8.97 -24.09
CA SER A 85 20.57 -8.43 -25.46
C SER A 85 19.60 -7.26 -25.72
N GLY A 86 19.32 -6.46 -24.70
CA GLY A 86 18.42 -5.31 -24.79
C GLY A 86 16.92 -5.65 -24.78
N LYS A 87 16.53 -6.90 -24.49
CA LYS A 87 15.14 -7.38 -24.55
C LYS A 87 14.76 -8.11 -23.27
N VAL A 88 13.46 -8.06 -22.95
CA VAL A 88 12.85 -8.82 -21.85
C VAL A 88 12.52 -10.22 -22.35
N GLU A 89 12.95 -11.25 -21.62
CA GLU A 89 12.67 -12.65 -21.91
C GLU A 89 11.38 -13.11 -21.20
N TRP A 90 10.25 -12.91 -21.86
CA TRP A 90 8.91 -13.12 -21.28
C TRP A 90 8.50 -14.59 -21.08
N MET A 91 9.19 -15.53 -21.72
CA MET A 91 8.78 -16.95 -21.75
C MET A 91 8.66 -17.57 -20.36
N LYS A 92 9.56 -17.19 -19.45
CA LYS A 92 9.57 -17.74 -18.09
C LYS A 92 10.02 -16.64 -17.11
N PRO A 93 9.20 -16.31 -16.10
CA PRO A 93 9.67 -15.43 -15.03
C PRO A 93 10.84 -16.09 -14.30
N ALA A 94 11.82 -15.29 -13.92
CA ALA A 94 12.92 -15.73 -13.07
C ALA A 94 12.44 -15.96 -11.62
N GLY A 95 11.43 -15.22 -11.18
CA GLY A 95 10.75 -15.41 -9.90
C GLY A 95 9.84 -14.25 -9.55
N LEU A 96 9.46 -14.18 -8.27
CA LEU A 96 8.83 -13.01 -7.66
C LEU A 96 9.85 -12.30 -6.77
N ILE A 97 9.77 -10.98 -6.69
CA ILE A 97 10.73 -10.18 -5.90
C ILE A 97 10.34 -10.21 -4.41
N PRO A 98 11.20 -10.66 -3.48
CA PRO A 98 10.88 -10.66 -2.06
C PRO A 98 10.69 -9.25 -1.48
N PRO A 99 9.98 -9.12 -0.34
CA PRO A 99 9.91 -7.87 0.42
C PRO A 99 11.30 -7.38 0.84
N ALA A 100 11.47 -6.06 0.97
CA ALA A 100 12.72 -5.40 1.35
C ALA A 100 13.94 -5.77 0.48
N GLN A 101 13.74 -6.48 -0.64
CA GLN A 101 14.81 -6.81 -1.56
C GLN A 101 15.29 -5.54 -2.26
N ARG A 102 16.58 -5.22 -2.09
CA ARG A 102 17.24 -4.14 -2.82
C ARG A 102 17.34 -4.49 -4.30
N LEU A 103 17.00 -3.53 -5.15
CA LEU A 103 17.09 -3.56 -6.60
C LEU A 103 17.95 -2.38 -7.06
N ASP A 104 19.07 -2.65 -7.72
CA ASP A 104 19.91 -1.58 -8.27
C ASP A 104 19.42 -1.26 -9.69
N ILE A 105 18.65 -0.17 -9.85
CA ILE A 105 18.03 0.19 -11.12
C ILE A 105 19.09 0.66 -12.12
N LYS A 106 19.08 0.05 -13.32
CA LYS A 106 20.03 0.33 -14.41
C LYS A 106 19.44 1.21 -15.50
N LYS A 107 18.15 1.04 -15.79
CA LYS A 107 17.41 1.82 -16.79
C LYS A 107 15.91 1.61 -16.64
N ALA A 108 15.09 2.53 -17.13
CA ALA A 108 13.68 2.30 -17.39
C ALA A 108 13.44 2.09 -18.88
N ILE A 109 12.54 1.17 -19.25
CA ILE A 109 12.21 0.85 -20.65
C ILE A 109 10.70 0.76 -20.86
N LYS A 110 10.27 0.95 -22.09
CA LYS A 110 8.94 0.57 -22.56
C LYS A 110 9.05 -0.73 -23.36
N ALA A 111 8.18 -1.70 -23.10
CA ALA A 111 8.16 -2.95 -23.86
C ALA A 111 6.73 -3.49 -24.03
N VAL A 112 6.50 -4.16 -25.15
CA VAL A 112 5.24 -4.89 -25.40
C VAL A 112 5.34 -6.25 -24.72
N ALA A 113 4.49 -6.49 -23.73
CA ALA A 113 4.35 -7.81 -23.11
C ALA A 113 3.44 -8.70 -23.98
N PRO A 114 3.84 -9.94 -24.32
CA PRO A 114 2.98 -10.87 -25.05
C PRO A 114 1.66 -11.09 -24.32
N ALA A 115 0.55 -11.24 -25.05
CA ALA A 115 -0.78 -11.45 -24.47
C ALA A 115 -0.90 -12.74 -23.62
N SER A 116 0.02 -13.69 -23.78
CA SER A 116 0.11 -14.91 -22.96
C SER A 116 0.74 -14.69 -21.58
N VAL A 117 1.50 -13.60 -21.41
CA VAL A 117 2.07 -13.25 -20.11
C VAL A 117 0.94 -12.84 -19.17
N ARG A 118 1.06 -13.25 -17.91
CA ARG A 118 0.26 -12.74 -16.82
C ARG A 118 1.23 -12.14 -15.83
N ASN A 119 1.36 -10.83 -15.87
CA ASN A 119 1.96 -10.06 -14.80
C ASN A 119 0.85 -9.26 -14.12
N ASN A 120 1.05 -8.88 -12.85
CA ASN A 120 -0.01 -8.29 -12.03
C ASN A 120 -0.29 -6.81 -12.39
N ILE A 121 0.07 -6.38 -13.60
CA ILE A 121 -0.21 -5.06 -14.18
C ILE A 121 -0.88 -5.29 -15.54
N SER A 122 -1.84 -4.45 -15.90
CA SER A 122 -2.43 -4.49 -17.25
C SER A 122 -1.33 -4.33 -18.32
N HIS A 123 -1.45 -5.04 -19.45
CA HIS A 123 -0.44 -4.93 -20.50
C HIS A 123 -0.55 -3.66 -21.32
N GLY A 124 -1.79 -3.16 -21.50
CA GLY A 124 -2.10 -2.09 -22.43
C GLY A 124 -1.46 -2.30 -23.81
N SER A 125 -1.12 -1.20 -24.47
CA SER A 125 -0.32 -1.18 -25.69
C SER A 125 1.16 -1.47 -25.40
N GLN A 126 1.65 -0.99 -24.26
CA GLN A 126 3.01 -1.22 -23.75
C GLN A 126 3.02 -1.17 -22.22
N GLN A 127 4.02 -1.79 -21.62
CA GLN A 127 4.32 -1.65 -20.20
C GLN A 127 5.60 -0.83 -20.01
N ALA A 128 5.62 -0.03 -18.95
CA ALA A 128 6.85 0.50 -18.41
C ALA A 128 7.48 -0.55 -17.50
N LEU A 129 8.78 -0.77 -17.65
CA LEU A 129 9.55 -1.68 -16.82
C LEU A 129 10.79 -0.96 -16.30
N VAL A 130 11.19 -1.31 -15.09
CA VAL A 130 12.54 -1.02 -14.59
C VAL A 130 13.42 -2.24 -14.83
N VAL A 131 14.61 -1.99 -15.38
CA VAL A 131 15.68 -2.97 -15.49
C VAL A 131 16.59 -2.81 -14.30
N PHE A 132 16.90 -3.89 -13.60
CA PHE A 132 17.67 -3.88 -12.37
C PHE A 132 18.66 -5.04 -12.31
N THR A 133 19.60 -4.95 -11.38
CA THR A 133 20.40 -6.10 -10.91
C THR A 133 20.09 -6.36 -9.45
N LEU A 134 20.20 -7.62 -9.02
CA LEU A 134 20.27 -7.93 -7.60
C LEU A 134 21.64 -7.54 -7.04
N PRO A 135 21.77 -7.30 -5.72
CA PRO A 135 23.04 -6.93 -5.11
C PRO A 135 24.13 -7.96 -5.42
N ASN A 136 25.30 -7.47 -5.83
CA ASN A 136 26.46 -8.30 -6.21
C ASN A 136 26.27 -9.19 -7.44
N GLU A 137 25.19 -9.02 -8.20
CA GLU A 137 24.95 -9.73 -9.46
C GLU A 137 25.18 -8.84 -10.68
N LYS A 138 25.56 -9.47 -11.79
CA LYS A 138 25.67 -8.79 -13.10
C LYS A 138 24.47 -9.05 -14.00
N THR A 139 23.70 -10.08 -13.70
CA THR A 139 22.52 -10.47 -14.48
C THR A 139 21.48 -9.37 -14.35
N GLN A 140 20.99 -8.89 -15.49
CA GLN A 140 19.94 -7.90 -15.53
C GLN A 140 18.59 -8.60 -15.61
N TYR A 141 17.64 -8.03 -14.88
CA TYR A 141 16.26 -8.44 -14.86
C TYR A 141 15.37 -7.25 -15.15
N ALA A 142 14.13 -7.51 -15.56
CA ALA A 142 13.11 -6.48 -15.74
C ALA A 142 11.84 -6.85 -15.00
N THR A 143 11.21 -5.88 -14.35
CA THR A 143 9.89 -6.03 -13.72
C THR A 143 8.98 -4.89 -14.15
N PRO A 144 7.69 -5.15 -14.41
CA PRO A 144 6.76 -4.10 -14.82
C PRO A 144 6.44 -3.18 -13.64
N VAL A 145 6.36 -1.89 -13.93
CA VAL A 145 6.03 -0.84 -12.95
C VAL A 145 4.90 0.07 -13.42
N GLY A 146 4.47 -0.05 -14.68
CA GLY A 146 3.41 0.77 -15.23
C GLY A 146 2.85 0.23 -16.54
N VAL A 147 1.76 0.85 -16.97
CA VAL A 147 1.04 0.54 -18.20
C VAL A 147 0.84 1.80 -19.03
N LEU A 148 0.91 1.66 -20.35
CA LEU A 148 0.67 2.71 -21.31
C LEU A 148 -0.40 2.27 -22.30
N GLU A 149 -1.47 3.06 -22.40
CA GLU A 149 -2.59 2.84 -23.30
C GLU A 149 -2.96 4.15 -24.01
N GLY A 150 -2.57 4.27 -25.28
CA GLY A 150 -2.79 5.51 -26.03
C GLY A 150 -2.05 6.70 -25.43
N GLN A 151 -2.78 7.64 -24.85
CA GLN A 151 -2.23 8.81 -24.14
C GLN A 151 -2.22 8.65 -22.62
N GLU A 152 -2.81 7.57 -22.11
CA GLU A 152 -2.86 7.30 -20.68
C GLU A 152 -1.60 6.54 -20.26
N GLU A 153 -0.91 7.06 -19.26
CA GLU A 153 0.20 6.40 -18.59
C GLU A 153 -0.16 6.24 -17.12
N GLN A 154 0.02 5.04 -16.57
CA GLN A 154 -0.20 4.76 -15.15
C GLN A 154 0.99 4.02 -14.57
N TYR A 155 1.47 4.52 -13.44
CA TYR A 155 2.66 4.04 -12.75
C TYR A 155 2.32 3.61 -11.32
N PHE A 156 3.02 2.56 -10.86
CA PHE A 156 2.79 1.93 -9.57
C PHE A 156 4.04 1.92 -8.69
N ASP A 157 5.08 2.68 -9.07
CA ASP A 157 6.38 2.71 -8.40
C ASP A 157 6.26 2.96 -6.88
N ASP A 158 5.42 3.92 -6.46
CA ASP A 158 5.15 4.26 -5.05
C ASP A 158 4.49 3.12 -4.24
N LEU A 159 3.73 2.25 -4.92
CA LEU A 159 3.12 1.06 -4.33
C LEU A 159 4.11 -0.10 -4.29
N LEU A 160 5.02 -0.16 -5.27
CA LEU A 160 5.96 -1.25 -5.47
C LEU A 160 7.26 -1.06 -4.68
N PHE A 161 7.71 0.17 -4.48
CA PHE A 161 9.05 0.45 -3.99
C PHE A 161 9.07 1.37 -2.77
N PHE A 162 10.05 1.12 -1.91
CA PHE A 162 10.65 2.14 -1.07
C PHE A 162 11.83 2.75 -1.84
N TYR A 163 11.91 4.07 -1.84
CA TYR A 163 13.03 4.78 -2.49
C TYR A 163 14.22 5.03 -1.56
N ASP A 164 14.04 4.77 -0.27
CA ASP A 164 15.07 4.78 0.76
C ASP A 164 15.11 3.39 1.42
N ASP A 165 16.26 3.05 2.02
CA ASP A 165 16.43 1.73 2.63
C ASP A 165 15.44 1.56 3.80
N PRO A 166 14.55 0.55 3.79
CA PRO A 166 13.59 0.35 4.87
C PRO A 166 14.26 0.15 6.23
N HIS A 167 15.50 -0.33 6.29
CA HIS A 167 16.30 -0.39 7.53
C HIS A 167 16.55 0.99 8.16
N THR A 168 16.60 2.02 7.32
CA THR A 168 16.78 3.41 7.77
C THR A 168 15.44 4.06 8.10
N ILE A 169 14.38 3.76 7.33
CA ILE A 169 13.02 4.26 7.58
C ILE A 169 12.51 3.76 8.93
N TYR A 170 12.68 2.48 9.23
CA TYR A 170 12.29 1.87 10.51
C TYR A 170 13.52 1.52 11.37
N ALA A 171 14.45 2.46 11.51
CA ALA A 171 15.68 2.29 12.29
C ALA A 171 15.44 1.98 13.78
N HIS A 172 14.24 2.26 14.30
CA HIS A 172 13.85 1.92 15.67
C HIS A 172 13.50 0.44 15.85
N TRP A 173 13.32 -0.33 14.77
CA TRP A 173 13.10 -1.77 14.90
C TRP A 173 14.38 -2.48 15.38
N PRO A 174 14.24 -3.41 16.35
CA PRO A 174 15.36 -4.19 16.84
C PRO A 174 16.08 -4.99 15.75
N LYS A 175 17.38 -5.25 15.95
CA LYS A 175 18.21 -6.01 14.99
C LYS A 175 17.69 -7.42 14.74
N ASP A 176 17.09 -8.07 15.73
CA ASP A 176 16.55 -9.42 15.60
C ASP A 176 15.22 -9.48 14.82
N VAL A 177 14.49 -8.35 14.77
CA VAL A 177 13.34 -8.16 13.89
C VAL A 177 13.84 -8.06 12.45
N TRP A 178 14.80 -7.16 12.18
CA TRP A 178 15.41 -7.03 10.85
C TRP A 178 16.04 -8.32 10.35
N ALA A 179 16.79 -9.02 11.20
CA ALA A 179 17.37 -10.31 10.83
C ALA A 179 16.32 -11.38 10.45
N ALA A 180 15.11 -11.32 11.02
CA ALA A 180 14.03 -12.23 10.61
C ALA A 180 13.39 -11.78 9.30
N ILE A 181 13.18 -10.47 9.14
CA ILE A 181 12.66 -9.86 7.89
C ILE A 181 13.57 -10.21 6.71
N ASP A 182 14.88 -10.04 6.86
CA ASP A 182 15.89 -10.36 5.84
C ASP A 182 15.93 -11.87 5.52
N ALA A 183 15.56 -12.70 6.50
CA ALA A 183 15.41 -14.15 6.34
C ALA A 183 14.03 -14.56 5.81
N HIS A 184 13.14 -13.61 5.54
CA HIS A 184 11.75 -13.81 5.14
C HIS A 184 10.95 -14.68 6.14
N GLN A 185 11.13 -14.39 7.43
CA GLN A 185 10.53 -15.13 8.54
C GLN A 185 9.71 -14.23 9.44
N VAL A 186 8.55 -14.73 9.87
CA VAL A 186 7.73 -14.09 10.91
C VAL A 186 8.11 -14.68 12.26
N LYS A 187 8.05 -13.88 13.32
CA LYS A 187 8.27 -14.32 14.70
C LYS A 187 7.10 -13.89 15.60
N PRO A 188 6.82 -14.63 16.69
CA PRO A 188 5.89 -14.16 17.71
C PRO A 188 6.24 -12.75 18.17
N GLY A 189 5.24 -11.89 18.31
CA GLY A 189 5.41 -10.48 18.69
C GLY A 189 5.65 -9.51 17.52
N PHE A 190 5.75 -9.98 16.27
CA PHE A 190 5.79 -9.10 15.11
C PHE A 190 4.49 -8.31 14.97
N SER A 191 4.58 -7.01 14.64
CA SER A 191 3.41 -6.26 14.17
C SER A 191 2.91 -6.76 12.82
N GLU A 192 1.71 -6.36 12.44
CA GLU A 192 1.19 -6.66 11.11
C GLU A 192 2.06 -6.00 10.02
N LEU A 193 2.59 -4.79 10.29
CA LEU A 193 3.56 -4.12 9.42
C LEU A 193 4.89 -4.90 9.30
N GLN A 194 5.48 -5.34 10.41
CA GLN A 194 6.70 -6.15 10.39
C GLN A 194 6.49 -7.48 9.67
N THR A 195 5.30 -8.07 9.82
CA THR A 195 4.91 -9.29 9.09
C THR A 195 4.87 -9.03 7.59
N ARG A 196 4.21 -7.96 7.15
CA ARG A 196 4.19 -7.58 5.72
C ARG A 196 5.58 -7.25 5.18
N MET A 197 6.44 -6.64 5.99
CA MET A 197 7.84 -6.40 5.63
C MET A 197 8.64 -7.71 5.50
N ALA A 198 8.32 -8.75 6.28
CA ALA A 198 9.02 -10.03 6.21
C ALA A 198 8.56 -10.90 5.03
N ILE A 199 7.24 -10.99 4.80
CA ILE A 199 6.65 -12.01 3.92
C ILE A 199 5.70 -11.46 2.84
N GLY A 200 5.56 -10.14 2.72
CA GLY A 200 4.77 -9.50 1.67
C GLY A 200 3.34 -9.16 2.10
N SER A 201 2.62 -8.44 1.23
CA SER A 201 1.30 -7.88 1.56
C SER A 201 0.12 -8.62 0.92
N LYS A 202 0.38 -9.64 0.10
CA LYS A 202 -0.67 -10.43 -0.54
C LYS A 202 -1.30 -11.36 0.50
N ALA A 203 -2.45 -10.98 1.04
CA ALA A 203 -3.12 -11.73 2.08
C ALA A 203 -4.65 -11.69 1.98
N GLN A 204 -5.29 -12.68 2.58
CA GLN A 204 -6.72 -12.67 2.89
C GLN A 204 -6.91 -12.46 4.39
N TYR A 205 -7.84 -11.58 4.76
CA TYR A 205 -8.09 -11.20 6.14
C TYR A 205 -9.48 -11.69 6.59
N ASP A 206 -9.56 -12.27 7.79
CA ASP A 206 -10.85 -12.69 8.39
C ASP A 206 -11.62 -11.53 9.06
N GLY A 207 -10.98 -10.36 9.20
CA GLY A 207 -11.52 -9.19 9.88
C GLY A 207 -10.99 -7.86 9.31
N GLN A 208 -11.68 -6.77 9.66
CA GLN A 208 -11.38 -5.42 9.18
C GLN A 208 -10.43 -4.63 10.12
N THR A 209 -10.31 -5.06 11.37
CA THR A 209 -9.46 -4.40 12.36
C THR A 209 -8.02 -4.88 12.22
N GLU A 210 -7.16 -4.03 11.67
CA GLU A 210 -5.71 -4.29 11.62
C GLU A 210 -5.15 -4.52 13.03
N GLY A 211 -4.29 -5.54 13.17
CA GLY A 211 -3.73 -5.94 14.46
C GLY A 211 -4.64 -6.76 15.39
N GLU A 212 -5.92 -6.95 15.05
CA GLU A 212 -6.90 -7.78 15.77
C GLU A 212 -7.64 -8.71 14.81
N ARG A 213 -6.87 -9.51 14.07
CA ARG A 213 -7.38 -10.37 13.00
C ARG A 213 -6.42 -11.49 12.68
N THR A 214 -6.89 -12.45 11.90
CA THR A 214 -6.04 -13.43 11.23
C THR A 214 -5.86 -13.06 9.77
N ALA A 215 -4.60 -13.11 9.32
CA ALA A 215 -4.23 -12.93 7.93
C ALA A 215 -3.62 -14.24 7.38
N ASP A 216 -4.09 -14.65 6.21
CA ASP A 216 -3.54 -15.76 5.43
C ASP A 216 -2.73 -15.17 4.26
N TYR A 217 -1.41 -15.16 4.40
CA TYR A 217 -0.47 -14.57 3.44
C TYR A 217 -0.08 -15.60 2.37
N ASP A 218 -0.16 -15.18 1.10
CA ASP A 218 0.41 -15.90 -0.03
C ASP A 218 1.85 -15.44 -0.27
N VAL A 219 2.78 -16.26 0.17
CA VAL A 219 4.22 -16.08 0.10
C VAL A 219 4.76 -16.93 -1.04
N ASN A 220 4.66 -16.42 -2.27
CA ASN A 220 5.10 -17.11 -3.48
C ASN A 220 4.48 -18.52 -3.65
N GLY A 221 3.16 -18.62 -3.45
CA GLY A 221 2.38 -19.85 -3.53
C GLY A 221 2.32 -20.65 -2.22
N LYS A 222 3.09 -20.28 -1.20
CA LYS A 222 3.01 -20.86 0.14
C LYS A 222 2.09 -20.03 1.02
N HIS A 223 1.21 -20.68 1.76
CA HIS A 223 0.29 -20.01 2.67
C HIS A 223 0.85 -19.97 4.10
N ILE A 224 1.03 -18.76 4.63
CA ILE A 224 1.44 -18.52 6.03
C ILE A 224 0.29 -17.80 6.73
N LYS A 225 -0.27 -18.43 7.76
CA LYS A 225 -1.37 -17.85 8.54
C LYS A 225 -0.83 -17.25 9.82
N VAL A 226 -1.17 -15.99 10.07
CA VAL A 226 -0.74 -15.25 11.26
C VAL A 226 -1.95 -14.65 11.96
N THR A 227 -2.14 -14.96 13.24
CA THR A 227 -3.16 -14.36 14.09
C THR A 227 -2.55 -13.24 14.92
N PHE A 228 -3.14 -12.05 14.82
CA PHE A 228 -2.73 -10.86 15.54
C PHE A 228 -3.67 -10.57 16.70
N SER A 229 -3.11 -10.17 17.83
CA SER A 229 -3.82 -9.45 18.89
C SER A 229 -2.94 -8.33 19.41
N HIS A 230 -3.54 -7.16 19.64
CA HIS A 230 -2.89 -5.91 20.00
C HIS A 230 -1.72 -5.56 19.06
N ASP A 231 -1.91 -5.81 17.75
CA ASP A 231 -0.88 -5.66 16.72
C ASP A 231 0.39 -6.48 17.02
N LYS A 232 0.21 -7.68 17.54
CA LYS A 232 1.27 -8.65 17.78
C LYS A 232 0.89 -10.02 17.27
N ALA A 233 1.77 -10.64 16.48
CA ALA A 233 1.64 -12.02 16.03
C ALA A 233 1.65 -12.95 17.24
N THR A 234 0.52 -13.58 17.54
CA THR A 234 0.34 -14.51 18.66
C THR A 234 0.39 -15.97 18.22
N LYS A 235 0.04 -16.23 16.96
CA LYS A 235 0.06 -17.57 16.36
C LYS A 235 0.54 -17.46 14.92
N ILE A 236 1.44 -18.35 14.52
CA ILE A 236 2.00 -18.43 13.17
C ILE A 236 1.93 -19.90 12.72
N GLU A 237 1.35 -20.14 11.55
CA GLU A 237 1.14 -21.48 11.00
C GLU A 237 1.60 -21.51 9.53
N GLY A 238 2.18 -22.64 9.12
CA GLY A 238 2.60 -22.85 7.72
C GLY A 238 3.92 -22.18 7.35
N GLN A 239 4.67 -21.63 8.30
CA GLN A 239 6.00 -21.04 8.05
C GLN A 239 7.05 -22.07 7.64
#